data_AF-A0A095XDF4-F1
#
_entry.id   AF-A0A095XDF4-F1
#
_cell.length_a   1.000
_cell.length_b   1.000
_cell.length_c   1.000
_cell.angle_alpha   90.00
_cell.angle_beta   90.00
_cell.angle_gamma   90.00
#
_symmetry.space_group_name_H-M   'P 1'
#
loop_
_entity.id
_entity.type
_entity.pdbx_description
1 polymer ?
#
loop_
_entity_poly.entity_id
_entity_poly.type
_entity_poly.pdbx_seq_one_letter_code
_entity_poly.pdbx_strand_id
1 'polypeptide(L)'
;MTDKQKKKTQNSIEEKRMNYIKIAVIIAIAVASFFVVRNISLEEIKTWVLGHGAWAAVIYIATFVVLPIFFFPVPVIVLAGGTIFGLFKGSLYTMIGVLINTPIMYFIGRFLLKDFVHKFVNNHMSAKLRSALESTNQKVLSLVLFIIRLSPIFSYNLVNYISGVTEINFLPYILTTIAGVLPGVIVFINIGENVLNVGSKEFFISLSFLLLLVVISAIISKLFLKNEHEK
;
A
#
# COMPACT_ATOMS: atom_id res chain seq x y z
N MET A 1 -14.92 14.47 -46.86
CA MET A 1 -14.04 14.36 -45.67
C MET A 1 -12.63 14.05 -46.15
N THR A 2 -11.63 14.81 -45.71
CA THR A 2 -10.22 14.61 -46.09
C THR A 2 -9.61 13.42 -45.36
N ASP A 3 -8.56 12.78 -45.89
CA ASP A 3 -7.90 11.60 -45.27
C ASP A 3 -7.42 11.87 -43.83
N LYS A 4 -7.05 13.12 -43.52
CA LYS A 4 -6.75 13.57 -42.15
C LYS A 4 -7.96 13.48 -41.20
N GLN A 5 -9.17 13.76 -41.68
CA GLN A 5 -10.39 13.66 -40.87
C GLN A 5 -10.76 12.20 -40.60
N LYS A 6 -10.63 11.31 -41.59
CA LYS A 6 -10.85 9.85 -41.41
C LYS A 6 -9.88 9.26 -40.39
N LYS A 7 -8.59 9.61 -40.48
CA LYS A 7 -7.55 9.12 -39.56
C LYS A 7 -7.77 9.60 -38.12
N LYS A 8 -8.23 10.84 -37.92
CA LYS A 8 -8.55 11.40 -36.59
C LYS A 8 -9.78 10.74 -35.97
N THR A 9 -10.82 10.48 -36.76
CA THR A 9 -12.02 9.77 -36.30
C THR A 9 -11.69 8.33 -35.92
N GLN A 10 -10.90 7.62 -36.74
CA GLN A 10 -10.51 6.24 -36.50
C GLN A 10 -9.67 6.10 -35.22
N ASN A 11 -8.69 6.98 -35.00
CA ASN A 11 -7.91 7.01 -33.76
C ASN A 11 -8.80 7.23 -32.51
N SER A 12 -9.82 8.10 -32.58
CA SER A 12 -10.70 8.34 -31.42
C SER A 12 -11.63 7.15 -31.12
N ILE A 13 -12.00 6.36 -32.13
CA ILE A 13 -12.78 5.14 -31.96
C ILE A 13 -11.93 4.04 -31.32
N GLU A 14 -10.67 3.87 -31.75
CA GLU A 14 -9.75 2.90 -31.15
C GLU A 14 -9.41 3.25 -29.69
N GLU A 15 -9.20 4.52 -29.38
CA GLU A 15 -8.94 5.00 -28.03
C GLU A 15 -10.13 4.74 -27.09
N LYS A 16 -11.36 4.98 -27.55
CA LYS A 16 -12.59 4.62 -26.83
C LYS A 16 -12.72 3.11 -26.64
N ARG A 17 -12.47 2.31 -27.68
CA ARG A 17 -12.53 0.83 -27.62
C ARG A 17 -11.53 0.29 -26.59
N MET A 18 -10.32 0.82 -26.57
CA MET A 18 -9.29 0.46 -25.58
C MET A 18 -9.68 0.85 -24.16
N ASN A 19 -10.36 1.98 -23.96
CA ASN A 19 -10.86 2.37 -22.64
C ASN A 19 -12.00 1.45 -22.15
N TYR A 20 -12.91 1.04 -23.03
CA TYR A 20 -13.94 0.05 -22.67
C TYR A 20 -13.36 -1.31 -22.30
N ILE A 21 -12.34 -1.78 -23.03
CA ILE A 21 -11.63 -3.03 -22.70
C ILE A 21 -10.97 -2.92 -21.33
N LYS A 22 -10.28 -1.82 -21.02
CA LYS A 22 -9.67 -1.59 -19.69
C LYS A 22 -10.72 -1.62 -18.58
N ILE A 23 -11.85 -0.94 -18.77
CA ILE A 23 -12.95 -0.93 -17.80
C ILE A 23 -13.52 -2.33 -17.60
N ALA A 24 -13.76 -3.08 -18.69
CA ALA A 24 -14.25 -4.45 -18.62
C ALA A 24 -13.27 -5.38 -17.89
N VAL A 25 -11.97 -5.25 -18.12
CA VAL A 25 -10.93 -6.02 -17.42
C VAL A 25 -10.92 -5.67 -15.92
N ILE A 26 -10.99 -4.39 -15.56
CA ILE A 26 -11.05 -3.97 -14.15
C ILE A 26 -12.29 -4.53 -13.46
N ILE A 27 -13.46 -4.46 -14.11
CA ILE A 27 -14.71 -5.03 -13.59
C ILE A 27 -14.61 -6.54 -13.46
N ALA A 28 -14.06 -7.23 -14.46
CA ALA A 28 -13.86 -8.68 -14.42
C ALA A 28 -12.93 -9.10 -13.27
N ILE A 29 -11.83 -8.38 -13.06
CA ILE A 29 -10.91 -8.62 -11.93
C ILE A 29 -11.63 -8.37 -10.59
N ALA A 30 -12.40 -7.28 -10.48
CA ALA A 30 -13.16 -6.97 -9.27
C ALA A 30 -14.22 -8.03 -8.95
N VAL A 31 -14.97 -8.49 -9.96
CA VAL A 31 -15.98 -9.54 -9.83
C VAL A 31 -15.33 -10.88 -9.48
N ALA A 32 -14.25 -11.27 -10.18
CA ALA A 32 -13.51 -12.49 -9.87
C ALA A 32 -12.97 -12.46 -8.43
N SER A 33 -12.39 -11.33 -8.01
CA SER A 33 -11.90 -11.13 -6.64
C SER A 33 -13.02 -11.24 -5.62
N PHE A 34 -14.18 -10.65 -5.89
CA PHE A 34 -15.36 -10.76 -5.04
C PHE A 34 -15.84 -12.21 -4.88
N PHE A 35 -15.92 -12.97 -5.98
CA PHE A 35 -16.33 -14.37 -5.93
C PHE A 35 -15.30 -15.28 -5.25
N VAL A 36 -14.01 -15.04 -5.47
CA VAL A 36 -12.92 -15.77 -4.80
C VAL A 36 -12.96 -15.52 -3.29
N VAL A 37 -13.06 -14.26 -2.86
CA VAL A 37 -13.13 -13.90 -1.43
C VAL A 37 -14.40 -14.44 -0.78
N ARG A 38 -15.53 -14.46 -1.50
CA ARG A 38 -16.81 -14.97 -0.98
C ARG A 38 -16.80 -16.49 -0.76
N ASN A 39 -16.10 -17.23 -1.61
CA ASN A 39 -16.15 -18.70 -1.60
C ASN A 39 -15.06 -19.35 -0.76
N ILE A 40 -14.11 -18.59 -0.24
CA ILE A 40 -13.03 -19.12 0.59
C ILE A 40 -13.36 -18.83 2.06
N SER A 41 -13.59 -19.88 2.85
CA SER A 41 -13.75 -19.71 4.30
C SER A 41 -12.40 -19.40 4.94
N LEU A 42 -12.39 -18.48 5.91
CA LEU A 42 -11.16 -18.15 6.67
C LEU A 42 -10.58 -19.38 7.38
N GLU A 43 -11.46 -20.30 7.81
CA GLU A 43 -11.07 -21.58 8.43
C GLU A 43 -10.41 -22.54 7.43
N GLU A 44 -10.85 -22.59 6.18
CA GLU A 44 -10.18 -23.38 5.13
C GLU A 44 -8.79 -22.83 4.82
N ILE A 45 -8.62 -21.51 4.70
CA ILE A 45 -7.29 -20.90 4.51
C ILE A 45 -6.39 -21.24 5.69
N LYS A 46 -6.91 -21.06 6.91
CA LYS A 46 -6.15 -21.31 8.13
C LYS A 46 -5.72 -22.78 8.22
N THR A 47 -6.64 -23.70 7.96
CA THR A 47 -6.38 -25.14 7.98
C THR A 47 -5.39 -25.54 6.89
N TRP A 48 -5.53 -24.99 5.67
CA TRP A 48 -4.60 -25.23 4.58
C TRP A 48 -3.20 -24.72 4.91
N VAL A 49 -3.07 -23.48 5.39
CA VAL A 49 -1.77 -22.88 5.73
C VAL A 49 -1.12 -23.63 6.89
N LEU A 50 -1.85 -23.88 7.98
CA LEU A 50 -1.32 -24.62 9.13
C LEU A 50 -1.01 -26.09 8.80
N GLY A 51 -1.71 -26.68 7.84
CA GLY A 51 -1.43 -28.03 7.32
C GLY A 51 -0.04 -28.19 6.69
N HIS A 52 0.62 -27.08 6.33
CA HIS A 52 2.00 -27.07 5.82
C HIS A 52 3.06 -26.94 6.94
N GLY A 53 2.66 -26.92 8.22
CA GLY A 53 3.57 -26.92 9.36
C GLY A 53 4.58 -25.76 9.34
N ALA A 54 5.87 -26.07 9.37
CA ALA A 54 6.94 -25.07 9.37
C ALA A 54 6.97 -24.19 8.10
N TRP A 55 6.43 -24.68 6.97
CA TRP A 55 6.37 -23.92 5.72
C TRP A 55 5.29 -22.84 5.71
N ALA A 56 4.33 -22.89 6.63
CA ALA A 56 3.26 -21.90 6.76
C ALA A 56 3.81 -20.46 6.81
N ALA A 57 4.83 -20.24 7.64
CA ALA A 57 5.47 -18.93 7.80
C ALA A 57 6.17 -18.49 6.52
N VAL A 58 6.85 -19.40 5.82
CA VAL A 58 7.55 -19.11 4.56
C VAL A 58 6.56 -18.72 3.47
N ILE A 59 5.46 -19.47 3.33
CA ILE A 59 4.38 -19.19 2.37
C ILE A 59 3.76 -17.82 2.66
N TYR A 60 3.49 -17.52 3.94
CA TYR A 60 2.96 -16.23 4.34
C TYR A 60 3.90 -15.08 4.00
N ILE A 61 5.19 -15.21 4.35
CA ILE A 61 6.21 -14.18 4.04
C ILE A 61 6.32 -14.00 2.52
N ALA A 62 6.41 -15.07 1.75
CA ALA A 62 6.46 -15.00 0.29
C ALA A 62 5.22 -14.32 -0.30
N THR A 63 4.04 -14.62 0.24
CA THR A 63 2.78 -13.97 -0.15
C THR A 63 2.83 -12.47 0.13
N PHE A 64 3.30 -12.07 1.31
CA PHE A 64 3.49 -10.66 1.66
C PHE A 64 4.56 -9.98 0.78
N VAL A 65 5.59 -10.71 0.37
CA VAL A 65 6.63 -10.15 -0.51
C VAL A 65 6.11 -9.91 -1.93
N VAL A 66 5.32 -10.83 -2.47
CA VAL A 66 4.93 -10.82 -3.88
C VAL A 66 3.65 -10.03 -4.14
N LEU A 67 2.58 -10.29 -3.39
CA LEU A 67 1.26 -9.75 -3.72
C LEU A 67 1.15 -8.21 -3.67
N PRO A 68 1.78 -7.49 -2.71
CA PRO A 68 1.76 -6.03 -2.69
C PRO A 68 2.40 -5.37 -3.91
N ILE A 69 3.37 -6.04 -4.55
CA ILE A 69 3.97 -5.57 -5.82
C ILE A 69 2.87 -5.40 -6.88
N PHE A 70 1.90 -6.32 -6.90
CA PHE A 70 0.75 -6.34 -7.81
C PHE A 70 -0.49 -5.63 -7.23
N PHE A 71 -0.31 -4.72 -6.28
CA PHE A 71 -1.37 -3.92 -5.67
C PHE A 71 -2.43 -4.72 -4.90
N PHE A 72 -2.12 -5.95 -4.50
CA PHE A 72 -3.03 -6.69 -3.64
C PHE A 72 -3.28 -5.92 -2.32
N PRO A 73 -4.50 -5.94 -1.76
CA PRO A 73 -4.81 -5.25 -0.52
C PRO A 73 -4.02 -5.79 0.67
N VAL A 74 -3.01 -5.06 1.10
CA VAL A 74 -2.14 -5.43 2.25
C VAL A 74 -2.91 -5.71 3.53
N PRO A 75 -3.97 -4.96 3.91
CA PRO A 75 -4.73 -5.27 5.12
C PRO A 75 -5.28 -6.70 5.15
N VAL A 76 -5.64 -7.27 3.99
CA VAL A 76 -6.11 -8.66 3.90
C VAL A 76 -5.01 -9.65 4.30
N ILE A 77 -3.79 -9.44 3.82
CA ILE A 77 -2.64 -10.29 4.16
C ILE A 77 -2.32 -10.16 5.66
N VAL A 78 -2.26 -8.93 6.17
CA VAL A 78 -1.93 -8.67 7.59
C VAL A 78 -2.99 -9.28 8.52
N LEU A 79 -4.28 -9.11 8.23
CA LEU A 79 -5.36 -9.73 9.01
C LEU A 79 -5.23 -11.25 9.01
N ALA A 80 -4.99 -11.87 7.85
CA ALA A 80 -4.75 -13.31 7.75
C ALA A 80 -3.54 -13.76 8.59
N GLY A 81 -2.46 -12.97 8.61
CA GLY A 81 -1.29 -13.23 9.45
C GLY A 81 -1.65 -13.30 10.94
N GLY A 82 -2.51 -12.41 11.41
CA GLY A 82 -3.03 -12.43 12.77
C GLY A 82 -3.91 -13.64 13.05
N THR A 83 -4.85 -13.95 12.15
CA THR A 83 -5.76 -15.10 12.29
C THR A 83 -5.01 -16.45 12.32
N ILE A 84 -3.92 -16.57 11.56
CA ILE A 84 -3.15 -17.81 11.41
C ILE A 84 -2.09 -17.96 12.50
N PHE A 85 -1.33 -16.90 12.80
CA PHE A 85 -0.12 -16.98 13.63
C PHE A 85 -0.24 -16.30 15.01
N GLY A 86 -1.32 -15.54 15.24
CA GLY A 86 -1.48 -14.70 16.42
C GLY A 86 -0.56 -13.47 16.44
N LEU A 87 -0.67 -12.65 17.48
CA LEU A 87 -0.08 -11.32 17.55
C LEU A 87 1.42 -11.32 17.32
N PHE A 88 2.14 -12.11 18.11
CA PHE A 88 3.60 -12.06 18.14
C PHE A 88 4.22 -12.61 16.86
N LYS A 89 3.87 -13.85 16.47
CA LYS A 89 4.44 -14.49 15.27
C LYS A 89 3.93 -13.81 14.00
N GLY A 90 2.64 -13.45 13.94
CA GLY A 90 2.07 -12.73 12.81
C GLY A 90 2.77 -11.39 12.59
N SER A 91 3.01 -10.62 13.66
CA SER A 91 3.74 -9.34 13.56
C SER A 91 5.19 -9.57 13.08
N LEU A 92 5.89 -10.55 13.64
CA LEU A 92 7.27 -10.86 13.24
C LEU A 92 7.36 -11.25 11.75
N TYR A 93 6.53 -12.19 11.29
CA TYR A 93 6.54 -12.64 9.91
C TYR A 93 6.12 -11.54 8.94
N THR A 94 5.15 -10.71 9.33
CA THR A 94 4.74 -9.54 8.54
C THR A 94 5.88 -8.55 8.42
N MET A 95 6.59 -8.25 9.50
CA MET A 95 7.72 -7.32 9.46
C MET A 95 8.89 -7.84 8.61
N ILE A 96 9.15 -9.16 8.61
CA ILE A 96 10.11 -9.76 7.68
C ILE A 96 9.65 -9.55 6.23
N GLY A 97 8.36 -9.79 5.95
CA GLY A 97 7.76 -9.50 4.65
C GLY A 97 7.92 -8.03 4.23
N VAL A 98 7.66 -7.08 5.15
CA VAL A 98 7.84 -5.64 4.92
C VAL A 98 9.30 -5.30 4.60
N LEU A 99 10.25 -5.86 5.34
CA LEU A 99 11.68 -5.62 5.15
C LEU A 99 12.20 -6.07 3.78
N ILE A 100 11.60 -7.11 3.21
CA ILE A 100 11.97 -7.63 1.88
C ILE A 100 11.17 -6.92 0.78
N ASN A 101 9.87 -6.73 0.98
CA ASN A 101 8.96 -6.14 -0.01
C ASN A 101 9.27 -4.67 -0.29
N THR A 102 9.44 -3.86 0.75
CA THR A 102 9.54 -2.41 0.61
C THR A 102 10.77 -1.97 -0.20
N PRO A 103 11.98 -2.57 -0.03
CA PRO A 103 13.10 -2.30 -0.94
C PRO A 103 12.82 -2.66 -2.40
N ILE A 104 12.16 -3.78 -2.68
CA ILE A 104 11.85 -4.21 -4.05
C ILE A 104 10.98 -3.15 -4.73
N MET A 105 9.88 -2.75 -4.08
CA MET A 105 8.96 -1.75 -4.62
C MET A 105 9.59 -0.36 -4.72
N TYR A 106 10.43 0.02 -3.74
CA TYR A 106 11.21 1.25 -3.80
C TYR A 106 12.12 1.29 -5.03
N PHE A 107 12.88 0.21 -5.30
CA PHE A 107 13.79 0.18 -6.44
C PHE A 107 13.08 0.08 -7.78
N ILE A 108 11.93 -0.60 -7.85
CA ILE A 108 11.04 -0.53 -9.02
C ILE A 108 10.62 0.92 -9.26
N GLY A 109 10.19 1.63 -8.21
CA GLY A 109 9.87 3.06 -8.29
C GLY A 109 11.04 3.90 -8.80
N ARG A 110 12.22 3.69 -8.22
CA ARG A 110 13.43 4.47 -8.48
C ARG A 110 13.99 4.27 -9.88
N PHE A 111 14.02 3.03 -10.37
CA PHE A 111 14.71 2.71 -11.63
C PHE A 111 13.77 2.53 -12.81
N LEU A 112 12.52 2.11 -12.59
CA LEU A 112 11.58 1.83 -13.70
C LEU A 112 10.51 2.90 -13.86
N LEU A 113 10.08 3.55 -12.77
CA LEU A 113 8.93 4.46 -12.80
C LEU A 113 9.32 5.95 -12.73
N LYS A 114 10.50 6.29 -12.21
CA LYS A 114 10.91 7.68 -11.95
C LYS A 114 10.72 8.58 -13.16
N ASP A 115 11.35 8.29 -14.29
CA ASP A 115 11.29 9.14 -15.48
C ASP A 115 9.87 9.27 -16.05
N PHE A 116 9.11 8.18 -16.03
CA PHE A 116 7.71 8.18 -16.49
C PHE A 116 6.85 9.09 -15.61
N VAL A 117 6.98 8.97 -14.29
CA VAL A 117 6.20 9.75 -13.33
C VAL A 117 6.61 11.23 -13.38
N HIS A 118 7.90 11.55 -13.45
CA HIS A 118 8.35 12.94 -13.60
C HIS A 118 7.79 13.58 -14.87
N LYS A 119 7.83 12.90 -16.02
CA LYS A 119 7.22 13.41 -17.26
C LYS A 119 5.72 13.62 -17.12
N PHE A 120 5.01 12.67 -16.51
CA PHE A 120 3.57 12.77 -16.30
C PHE A 120 3.20 13.96 -15.39
N VAL A 121 3.88 14.11 -14.26
CA VAL A 121 3.65 15.20 -13.29
C VAL A 121 3.97 16.55 -13.92
N ASN A 122 5.07 16.66 -14.67
CA ASN A 122 5.45 17.91 -15.35
C ASN A 122 4.42 18.37 -16.38
N ASN A 123 3.69 17.44 -17.00
CA ASN A 123 2.73 17.76 -18.06
C ASN A 123 1.30 17.94 -17.54
N HIS A 124 0.94 17.37 -16.40
CA HIS A 124 -0.47 17.22 -16.00
C HIS A 124 -0.79 17.61 -14.55
N MET A 125 0.21 17.90 -13.72
CA MET A 125 0.01 18.15 -12.29
C MET A 125 0.46 19.54 -11.87
N SER A 126 0.04 19.95 -10.66
CA SER A 126 0.35 21.27 -10.11
C SER A 126 1.83 21.46 -9.81
N ALA A 127 2.29 22.71 -9.84
CA ALA A 127 3.67 23.08 -9.48
C ALA A 127 4.05 22.60 -8.06
N LYS A 128 3.08 22.55 -7.13
CA LYS A 128 3.28 22.04 -5.77
C LYS A 128 3.62 20.56 -5.73
N LEU A 129 2.99 19.74 -6.57
CA LEU A 129 3.30 18.30 -6.63
C LEU A 129 4.67 18.06 -7.25
N ARG A 130 5.03 18.87 -8.27
CA ARG A 130 6.36 18.82 -8.88
C ARG A 130 7.46 19.14 -7.87
N SER A 131 7.33 20.25 -7.13
CA SER A 131 8.33 20.64 -6.13
C SER A 131 8.45 19.62 -4.98
N ALA A 132 7.36 18.94 -4.62
CA ALA A 132 7.38 17.88 -3.61
C ALA A 132 8.21 16.66 -4.06
N LEU A 133 8.12 16.26 -5.34
CA LEU A 133 8.92 15.15 -5.89
C LEU A 133 10.41 15.52 -6.03
N GLU A 134 10.70 16.78 -6.36
CA GLU A 134 12.06 17.30 -6.58
C GLU A 134 12.75 17.74 -5.28
N SER A 135 12.04 17.75 -4.15
CA SER A 135 12.63 18.09 -2.85
C SER A 135 13.79 17.15 -2.51
N THR A 136 14.95 17.70 -2.19
CA THR A 136 16.15 16.93 -1.82
C THR A 136 16.39 16.86 -0.31
N ASN A 137 15.54 17.54 0.48
CA ASN A 137 15.69 17.60 1.93
C ASN A 137 15.25 16.28 2.59
N GLN A 138 16.23 15.43 2.89
CA GLN A 138 16.02 14.09 3.45
C GLN A 138 15.24 14.10 4.77
N LYS A 139 15.42 15.12 5.62
CA LYS A 139 14.69 15.23 6.90
C LYS A 139 13.20 15.47 6.65
N VAL A 140 12.88 16.38 5.74
CA VAL A 140 11.48 16.69 5.37
C VAL A 140 10.83 15.48 4.70
N LEU A 141 11.51 14.85 3.74
CA LEU A 141 11.01 13.65 3.07
C LEU A 141 10.76 12.50 4.05
N SER A 142 11.68 12.27 4.99
CA SER A 142 11.52 11.23 6.01
C SER A 142 10.38 11.56 6.97
N LEU A 143 10.21 12.81 7.37
CA LEU A 143 9.10 13.21 8.23
C LEU A 143 7.75 13.03 7.53
N VAL A 144 7.63 13.48 6.28
CA VAL A 144 6.42 13.31 5.47
C VAL A 144 6.10 11.83 5.28
N LEU A 145 7.11 11.02 4.92
CA LEU A 145 6.94 9.57 4.79
C LEU A 145 6.48 8.95 6.11
N PHE A 146 7.08 9.32 7.24
CA PHE A 146 6.69 8.81 8.55
C PHE A 146 5.21 9.08 8.86
N ILE A 147 4.75 10.31 8.63
CA ILE A 147 3.35 10.72 8.86
C ILE A 147 2.39 9.92 7.96
N ILE A 148 2.77 9.75 6.69
CA ILE A 148 2.02 8.94 5.72
C ILE A 148 1.93 7.49 6.19
N ARG A 149 3.02 6.89 6.70
CA ARG A 149 3.04 5.49 7.16
C ARG A 149 2.24 5.25 8.43
N LEU A 150 2.19 6.23 9.33
CA LEU A 150 1.32 6.17 10.51
C LEU A 150 -0.16 6.24 10.14
N SER A 151 -0.49 6.84 8.97
CA SER A 151 -1.86 6.87 8.48
C SER A 151 -2.23 5.55 7.82
N PRO A 152 -3.32 4.89 8.23
CA PRO A 152 -3.85 3.74 7.50
C PRO A 152 -4.58 4.14 6.20
N ILE A 153 -4.71 5.45 5.93
CA ILE A 153 -5.46 6.00 4.80
C ILE A 153 -4.70 5.84 3.48
N PHE A 154 -3.38 5.94 3.52
CA PHE A 154 -2.57 5.86 2.30
C PHE A 154 -2.33 4.41 1.91
N SER A 155 -2.46 4.12 0.62
CA SER A 155 -2.15 2.80 0.08
C SER A 155 -0.68 2.47 0.27
N TYR A 156 -0.40 1.42 1.04
CA TYR A 156 0.94 0.89 1.26
C TYR A 156 1.70 0.69 -0.07
N ASN A 157 0.99 0.16 -1.08
CA ASN A 157 1.54 -0.16 -2.38
C ASN A 157 2.04 1.10 -3.11
N LEU A 158 1.19 2.13 -3.17
CA LEU A 158 1.52 3.41 -3.82
C LEU A 158 2.68 4.11 -3.11
N VAL A 159 2.64 4.16 -1.77
CA VAL A 159 3.66 4.87 -0.99
C VAL A 159 5.05 4.28 -1.24
N ASN A 160 5.19 2.96 -1.37
CA ASN A 160 6.47 2.33 -1.68
C ASN A 160 7.03 2.78 -3.03
N TYR A 161 6.23 2.72 -4.10
CA TYR A 161 6.65 3.14 -5.43
C TYR A 161 6.96 4.63 -5.51
N ILE A 162 6.07 5.47 -4.96
CA ILE A 162 6.25 6.93 -4.94
C ILE A 162 7.51 7.31 -4.17
N SER A 163 7.81 6.63 -3.07
CA SER A 163 9.06 6.87 -2.33
C SER A 163 10.30 6.56 -3.17
N GLY A 164 10.24 5.59 -4.08
CA GLY A 164 11.31 5.34 -5.04
C GLY A 164 11.45 6.45 -6.09
N VAL A 165 10.33 7.06 -6.49
CA VAL A 165 10.31 8.17 -7.45
C VAL A 165 10.87 9.45 -6.83
N THR A 166 10.59 9.73 -5.55
CA THR A 166 11.13 10.92 -4.87
C THR A 166 12.64 10.86 -4.69
N GLU A 167 13.25 11.97 -4.25
CA GLU A 167 14.69 12.02 -3.95
C GLU A 167 15.06 11.48 -2.56
N ILE A 168 14.17 10.76 -1.86
CA ILE A 168 14.54 10.16 -0.57
C ILE A 168 15.55 9.03 -0.77
N ASN A 169 16.65 9.06 -0.04
CA ASN A 169 17.66 8.01 -0.07
C ASN A 169 17.11 6.71 0.54
N PHE A 170 17.67 5.57 0.11
CA PHE A 170 17.20 4.25 0.54
C PHE A 170 17.26 4.05 2.06
N LEU A 171 18.35 4.48 2.72
CA LEU A 171 18.53 4.26 4.15
C LEU A 171 17.50 5.04 5.02
N PRO A 172 17.30 6.36 4.82
CA PRO A 172 16.19 7.07 5.45
C PRO A 172 14.82 6.45 5.13
N TYR A 173 14.59 6.06 3.87
CA TYR A 173 13.35 5.42 3.46
C TYR A 173 13.03 4.15 4.25
N ILE A 174 13.98 3.22 4.36
CA ILE A 174 13.72 1.92 4.99
C ILE A 174 13.56 2.06 6.50
N LEU A 175 14.40 2.89 7.16
CA LEU A 175 14.31 3.12 8.60
C LEU A 175 12.98 3.81 8.98
N THR A 176 12.61 4.84 8.23
CA THR A 176 11.32 5.52 8.41
C THR A 176 10.15 4.59 8.14
N THR A 177 10.24 3.75 7.11
CA THR A 177 9.17 2.80 6.77
C THR A 177 8.99 1.77 7.88
N ILE A 178 10.06 1.19 8.41
CA ILE A 178 9.99 0.24 9.53
C ILE A 178 9.31 0.91 10.73
N ALA A 179 9.79 2.08 11.14
CA ALA A 179 9.27 2.79 12.30
C ALA A 179 7.79 3.21 12.12
N GLY A 180 7.42 3.67 10.93
CA GLY A 180 6.07 4.15 10.65
C GLY A 180 5.03 3.04 10.43
N VAL A 181 5.44 1.89 9.88
CA VAL A 181 4.54 0.76 9.58
C VAL A 181 4.32 -0.15 10.79
N LEU A 182 5.31 -0.29 11.68
CA LEU A 182 5.25 -1.20 12.81
C LEU A 182 4.00 -1.04 13.70
N PRO A 183 3.59 0.17 14.13
CA PRO A 183 2.37 0.34 14.93
C PRO A 183 1.12 -0.16 14.20
N GLY A 184 1.00 0.15 12.90
CA GLY A 184 -0.11 -0.31 12.07
C GLY A 184 -0.13 -1.82 11.92
N VAL A 185 1.02 -2.46 11.71
CA VAL A 185 1.13 -3.93 11.65
C VAL A 185 0.62 -4.58 12.92
N ILE A 186 1.07 -4.11 14.10
CA ILE A 186 0.65 -4.67 15.39
C ILE A 186 -0.88 -4.56 15.54
N VAL A 187 -1.45 -3.39 15.22
CA VAL A 187 -2.90 -3.16 15.30
C VAL A 187 -3.68 -4.11 14.38
N PHE A 188 -3.33 -4.17 13.09
CA PHE A 188 -4.04 -5.02 12.13
C PHE A 188 -3.84 -6.52 12.40
N ILE A 189 -2.66 -6.94 12.84
CA ILE A 189 -2.43 -8.32 13.26
C ILE A 189 -3.33 -8.67 14.46
N ASN A 190 -3.42 -7.80 15.47
CA ASN A 190 -4.26 -8.06 16.63
C ASN A 190 -5.75 -8.10 16.29
N ILE A 191 -6.21 -7.26 15.35
CA ILE A 191 -7.57 -7.36 14.79
C ILE A 191 -7.76 -8.74 14.14
N GLY A 192 -6.78 -9.18 13.34
CA GLY A 192 -6.82 -10.48 12.67
C GLY A 192 -6.89 -11.66 13.62
N GLU A 193 -6.10 -11.64 14.70
CA GLU A 193 -6.14 -12.68 15.73
C GLU A 193 -7.52 -12.77 16.42
N ASN A 194 -8.16 -11.62 16.65
CA ASN A 194 -9.42 -11.51 17.36
C ASN A 194 -10.65 -11.46 16.44
N VAL A 195 -10.50 -11.66 15.13
CA VAL A 195 -11.57 -11.46 14.13
C VAL A 195 -12.76 -12.41 14.31
N LEU A 196 -12.53 -13.60 14.88
CA LEU A 196 -13.58 -14.59 15.18
C LEU A 196 -14.26 -14.34 16.53
N ASN A 197 -13.67 -13.51 17.39
CA ASN A 197 -14.19 -13.14 18.70
C ASN A 197 -14.51 -11.64 18.75
N VAL A 198 -15.28 -11.16 17.77
CA VAL A 198 -15.67 -9.75 17.67
C VAL A 198 -16.38 -9.33 18.95
N GLY A 199 -15.81 -8.37 19.68
CA GLY A 199 -16.29 -7.92 20.98
C GLY A 199 -15.33 -8.19 22.15
N SER A 200 -14.23 -8.92 21.92
CA SER A 200 -13.17 -9.07 22.92
C SER A 200 -12.56 -7.71 23.29
N LYS A 201 -11.98 -7.65 24.50
CA LYS A 201 -11.28 -6.44 24.97
C LYS A 201 -10.14 -6.08 24.02
N GLU A 202 -9.42 -7.08 23.53
CA GLU A 202 -8.29 -6.99 22.61
C GLU A 202 -8.72 -6.41 21.25
N PHE A 203 -9.89 -6.80 20.76
CA PHE A 203 -10.46 -6.25 19.53
C PHE A 203 -10.75 -4.74 19.67
N PHE A 204 -11.41 -4.33 20.76
CA PHE A 204 -11.70 -2.92 21.02
C PHE A 204 -10.46 -2.08 21.31
N ILE A 205 -9.44 -2.65 21.98
CA ILE A 205 -8.13 -2.02 22.14
C ILE A 205 -7.55 -1.71 20.75
N SER A 206 -7.55 -2.68 19.84
CA SER A 206 -7.01 -2.49 18.49
C SER A 206 -7.74 -1.41 17.71
N LEU A 207 -9.08 -1.39 17.79
CA LEU A 207 -9.88 -0.35 17.14
C LEU A 207 -9.58 1.05 17.74
N SER A 208 -9.41 1.13 19.05
CA SER A 208 -9.04 2.38 19.73
C SER A 208 -7.66 2.87 19.30
N PHE A 209 -6.67 1.98 19.20
CA PHE A 209 -5.35 2.30 18.68
C PHE A 209 -5.38 2.68 17.19
N LEU A 210 -6.21 2.02 16.38
CA LEU A 210 -6.39 2.38 14.98
C LEU A 210 -6.93 3.80 14.84
N LEU A 211 -7.97 4.15 15.61
CA LEU A 211 -8.52 5.50 15.67
C LEU A 211 -7.46 6.51 16.13
N LEU A 212 -6.67 6.16 17.14
CA LEU A 212 -5.57 6.99 17.63
C LEU A 212 -4.53 7.26 16.53
N LEU A 213 -4.12 6.24 15.76
CA LEU A 213 -3.20 6.40 14.64
C LEU A 213 -3.76 7.34 13.56
N VAL A 214 -5.05 7.21 13.24
CA VAL A 214 -5.73 8.12 12.29
C VAL A 214 -5.73 9.55 12.82
N VAL A 215 -6.11 9.77 14.08
CA VAL A 215 -6.18 11.10 14.69
C VAL A 215 -4.79 11.74 14.78
N ILE A 216 -3.78 11.00 15.25
CA ILE A 216 -2.40 11.48 15.32
C ILE A 216 -1.90 11.87 13.92
N SER A 217 -2.09 11.00 12.93
CA SER A 217 -1.68 11.28 11.55
C SER A 217 -2.38 12.55 11.00
N ALA A 218 -3.67 12.73 11.28
CA ALA A 218 -4.43 13.92 10.88
C ALA A 218 -3.94 15.20 11.56
N ILE A 219 -3.67 15.16 12.87
CA ILE A 219 -3.13 16.29 13.63
C ILE A 219 -1.76 16.69 13.09
N ILE A 220 -0.84 15.72 12.93
CA ILE A 220 0.51 16.01 12.45
C ILE A 220 0.45 16.56 11.02
N SER A 221 -0.40 16.00 10.16
CA SER A 221 -0.61 16.52 8.80
C SER A 221 -1.08 17.97 8.82
N LYS A 222 -2.04 18.33 9.70
CA LYS A 222 -2.52 19.71 9.83
C LYS A 222 -1.45 20.67 10.34
N LEU A 223 -0.66 20.26 11.33
CA LEU A 223 0.45 21.05 11.87
C LEU A 223 1.54 21.30 10.82
N PHE A 224 1.87 20.27 10.04
CA PHE A 224 2.85 20.37 8.97
C PHE A 224 2.40 21.33 7.87
N LEU A 225 1.13 21.22 7.43
CA LEU A 225 0.57 22.11 6.41
C LEU A 225 0.47 23.57 6.88
N LYS A 226 0.16 23.81 8.16
CA LYS A 226 0.12 25.18 8.72
C LYS A 226 1.48 25.88 8.62
N ASN A 227 2.56 25.18 8.96
CA ASN A 227 3.91 25.75 8.95
C ASN A 227 4.45 26.06 7.55
N GLU A 228 3.90 25.45 6.49
CA GLU A 228 4.24 25.83 5.11
C GLU A 228 3.50 27.08 4.62
N HIS A 229 2.34 27.40 5.19
CA HIS A 229 1.58 28.60 4.81
C HIS A 229 2.11 29.88 5.48
N GLU A 230 2.94 29.76 6.52
CA GLU A 230 3.55 30.89 7.23
C GLU A 230 4.96 31.27 6.72
N LYS A 231 5.45 30.62 5.65
CA LYS A 231 6.73 30.91 4.98
C LYS A 231 6.52 31.42 3.56
#